data_AF-A0A849DKN8-F1
#
_entry.id   AF-A0A849DKN8-F1
#
_cell.length_a   1.000
_cell.length_b   1.000
_cell.length_c   1.000
_cell.angle_alpha   90.00
_cell.angle_beta   90.00
_cell.angle_gamma   90.00
#
_symmetry.space_group_name_H-M   'P 1'
#
loop_
_entity.id
_entity.type
_entity.pdbx_description
1 polymer ?
#
loop_
_entity_poly.entity_id
_entity_poly.type
_entity_poly.pdbx_seq_one_letter_code
_entity_poly.pdbx_strand_id
1 'polypeptide(L)'
;MRITRHRSRLLAAAVAVGTAGAALTTVVAAHAASGCGVTYAVTSQWSTGFGASVTVNNLGDPVTSWQLTWSFTAGQTITQLWNGSVAQTDAQVTVTNAGWNGSIGTGASVDFGFNATAAGDANPVPTDFALNGLACTGAATSSSASASGSASTSPSASQSASADPSSSSSSSVDVLTQVSTPGRVQAYGTAVQYTWPGVYFEGRFRGTGVGITLNDHENDYVVEVDGTTVATLVTPGQTTYWVEGLAEGDHTVRLAKRTESAWSAGEFDGLVAADGGEILSPPAARSRQIEFIGDSWTAGYGNMSTSHDCSATGGVTRNSNADVTFGALAARGLDADYQVLAMSGMGMVRNYGGQSAGTDFRTYYDQTLQAYYDSTVWENPGTWNPQVVVVGLGINDFSTSLTSGEQWTTMDELVADYTAAYLDFLDQLRDQYGADTHIVLTYPDLSYQTTALAESVQAIADTRNAAGDDRVGALYYDNSALGLDLLGCDWHPSENDHQLLADALTGYLATISLDW
;
A
#
# COMPACT_ATOMS: atom_id res chain seq x y z
N MET A 1 28.53 -78.47 -14.89
CA MET A 1 28.47 -78.74 -16.34
C MET A 1 29.12 -77.56 -17.06
N ARG A 2 30.25 -77.82 -17.72
CA ARG A 2 30.94 -77.06 -18.80
C ARG A 2 31.38 -75.59 -18.53
N ILE A 3 32.70 -75.30 -18.36
CA ILE A 3 33.76 -75.02 -19.39
C ILE A 3 33.79 -73.49 -19.69
N THR A 4 34.86 -72.69 -19.75
CA THR A 4 36.34 -72.79 -19.59
C THR A 4 36.96 -71.38 -19.67
N ARG A 5 37.98 -71.14 -18.83
CA ARG A 5 39.35 -70.60 -19.08
C ARG A 5 39.62 -69.44 -20.07
N HIS A 6 40.25 -68.39 -19.48
CA HIS A 6 41.49 -67.67 -19.84
C HIS A 6 41.82 -67.33 -21.31
N ARG A 7 42.22 -66.07 -21.56
CA ARG A 7 43.64 -65.66 -21.73
C ARG A 7 43.78 -64.17 -22.08
N SER A 8 44.59 -63.47 -21.30
CA SER A 8 45.21 -62.18 -21.60
C SER A 8 46.37 -62.36 -22.58
N ARG A 9 46.51 -61.48 -23.59
CA ARG A 9 47.79 -61.08 -24.21
C ARG A 9 47.70 -59.67 -24.81
N LEU A 10 48.56 -58.80 -24.32
CA LEU A 10 49.02 -57.54 -24.90
C LEU A 10 49.92 -57.80 -26.12
N LEU A 11 49.96 -56.88 -27.09
CA LEU A 11 51.14 -56.50 -27.89
C LEU A 11 50.89 -55.20 -28.67
N ALA A 12 51.99 -54.50 -28.96
CA ALA A 12 52.13 -53.04 -29.04
C ALA A 12 52.35 -52.47 -30.46
N ALA A 13 52.10 -51.14 -30.56
CA ALA A 13 52.82 -50.09 -31.34
C ALA A 13 52.76 -50.14 -32.89
N ALA A 14 52.81 -49.04 -33.68
CA ALA A 14 53.36 -47.70 -33.47
C ALA A 14 52.87 -46.66 -34.54
N VAL A 15 53.02 -45.34 -34.25
CA VAL A 15 53.38 -44.17 -35.14
C VAL A 15 52.36 -43.70 -36.21
N ALA A 16 52.12 -42.42 -36.54
CA ALA A 16 52.32 -41.08 -35.96
C ALA A 16 51.67 -40.01 -36.90
N VAL A 17 51.29 -38.85 -36.34
CA VAL A 17 51.14 -37.49 -36.90
C VAL A 17 50.09 -37.19 -37.98
N GLY A 18 49.15 -36.31 -37.63
CA GLY A 18 48.34 -35.50 -38.55
C GLY A 18 47.47 -34.50 -37.78
N THR A 19 47.96 -33.28 -37.62
CA THR A 19 47.29 -32.16 -36.93
C THR A 19 46.02 -31.71 -37.66
N ALA A 20 44.88 -31.71 -36.97
CA ALA A 20 43.77 -30.82 -37.28
C ALA A 20 43.20 -30.32 -35.95
N GLY A 21 43.44 -29.04 -35.65
CA GLY A 21 42.83 -28.37 -34.51
C GLY A 21 41.31 -28.34 -34.69
N ALA A 22 40.62 -29.21 -33.97
CA ALA A 22 39.21 -28.99 -33.69
C ALA A 22 39.17 -28.06 -32.47
N ALA A 23 39.03 -26.76 -32.74
CA ALA A 23 38.59 -25.81 -31.73
C ALA A 23 37.30 -26.37 -31.11
N LEU A 24 37.36 -26.73 -29.84
CA LEU A 24 36.17 -26.85 -29.00
C LEU A 24 35.59 -25.44 -28.92
N THR A 25 34.71 -25.12 -29.87
CA THR A 25 33.81 -23.99 -29.74
C THR A 25 32.81 -24.40 -28.68
N THR A 26 33.13 -24.10 -27.41
CA THR A 26 32.09 -23.93 -26.41
C THR A 26 31.25 -22.75 -26.90
N VAL A 27 30.16 -23.06 -27.59
CA VAL A 27 29.12 -22.08 -27.84
C VAL A 27 28.54 -21.79 -26.45
N VAL A 28 29.06 -20.75 -25.81
CA VAL A 28 28.34 -20.13 -24.70
C VAL A 28 27.13 -19.51 -25.38
N ALA A 29 25.95 -20.09 -25.18
CA ALA A 29 24.73 -19.42 -25.54
C ALA A 29 24.73 -18.10 -24.75
N ALA A 30 24.89 -16.98 -25.46
CA ALA A 30 24.65 -15.67 -24.89
C ALA A 30 23.14 -15.57 -24.65
N HIS A 31 22.73 -15.85 -23.42
CA HIS A 31 21.38 -15.53 -22.97
C HIS A 31 21.32 -14.02 -22.79
N ALA A 32 20.69 -13.31 -23.72
CA ALA A 32 20.16 -11.99 -23.42
C ALA A 32 18.92 -12.20 -22.52
N ALA A 33 19.18 -12.41 -21.24
CA ALA A 33 18.16 -12.29 -20.21
C ALA A 33 17.84 -10.80 -20.02
N SER A 34 16.57 -10.47 -19.84
CA SER A 34 16.12 -9.15 -19.40
C SER A 34 16.80 -8.79 -18.07
N GLY A 35 17.74 -7.82 -18.09
CA GLY A 35 18.59 -7.55 -16.93
C GLY A 35 17.88 -6.82 -15.79
N CYS A 36 16.83 -6.06 -16.10
CA CYS A 36 16.18 -5.15 -15.16
C CYS A 36 14.90 -4.53 -15.74
N GLY A 37 14.07 -3.99 -14.85
CA GLY A 37 13.06 -2.98 -15.15
C GLY A 37 13.45 -1.67 -14.48
N VAL A 38 13.12 -0.53 -15.10
CA VAL A 38 13.33 0.79 -14.49
C VAL A 38 12.06 1.61 -14.60
N THR A 39 11.61 2.12 -13.46
CA THR A 39 10.56 3.12 -13.39
C THR A 39 11.21 4.47 -13.16
N TYR A 40 10.95 5.42 -14.04
CA TYR A 40 11.44 6.79 -13.92
C TYR A 40 10.23 7.72 -13.85
N ALA A 41 10.08 8.45 -12.75
CA ALA A 41 8.98 9.38 -12.55
C ALA A 41 9.53 10.78 -12.28
N VAL A 42 9.06 11.77 -13.05
CA VAL A 42 9.28 13.19 -12.73
C VAL A 42 8.29 13.55 -11.62
N THR A 43 8.78 13.75 -10.40
CA THR A 43 7.96 13.96 -9.20
C THR A 43 7.55 15.41 -9.02
N SER A 44 8.33 16.35 -9.56
CA SER A 44 8.04 17.78 -9.56
C SER A 44 8.79 18.48 -10.70
N GLN A 45 8.25 19.55 -11.26
CA GLN A 45 8.92 20.33 -12.31
C GLN A 45 8.65 21.83 -12.10
N TRP A 46 9.69 22.64 -12.22
CA TRP A 46 9.65 24.10 -12.14
C TRP A 46 10.39 24.72 -13.32
N SER A 47 10.40 26.05 -13.42
CA SER A 47 10.83 26.79 -14.62
C SER A 47 12.25 26.47 -15.13
N THR A 48 13.15 25.96 -14.28
CA THR A 48 14.55 25.69 -14.64
C THR A 48 15.03 24.30 -14.26
N GLY A 49 14.15 23.45 -13.73
CA GLY A 49 14.56 22.15 -13.19
C GLY A 49 13.39 21.27 -12.79
N PHE A 50 13.73 20.06 -12.35
CA PHE A 50 12.76 19.05 -11.97
C PHE A 50 13.37 18.09 -10.94
N GLY A 51 12.51 17.48 -10.15
CA GLY A 51 12.82 16.33 -9.32
C GLY A 51 12.35 15.05 -10.00
N ALA A 52 13.12 13.97 -9.88
CA ALA A 52 12.73 12.66 -10.36
C ALA A 52 13.08 11.55 -9.35
N SER A 53 12.24 10.52 -9.30
CA SER A 53 12.52 9.26 -8.63
C SER A 53 12.77 8.17 -9.67
N VAL A 54 13.68 7.26 -9.34
CA VAL A 54 14.07 6.12 -10.17
C VAL A 54 14.07 4.86 -9.33
N THR A 55 13.23 3.90 -9.72
CA THR A 55 13.19 2.55 -9.16
C THR A 55 13.87 1.60 -10.13
N VAL A 56 14.87 0.86 -9.66
CA VAL A 56 15.54 -0.19 -10.42
C VAL A 56 15.08 -1.54 -9.88
N ASN A 57 14.34 -2.28 -10.69
CA ASN A 57 13.93 -3.66 -10.41
C ASN A 57 14.92 -4.64 -11.07
N ASN A 58 15.58 -5.48 -10.26
CA ASN A 58 16.48 -6.50 -10.78
C ASN A 58 15.70 -7.74 -11.23
N LEU A 59 15.52 -7.93 -12.53
CA LEU A 59 14.84 -9.10 -13.10
C LEU A 59 15.80 -10.26 -13.40
N GLY A 60 17.11 -10.04 -13.24
CA GLY A 60 18.17 -11.03 -13.46
C GLY A 60 18.69 -11.66 -12.17
N ASP A 61 19.90 -12.23 -12.24
CA ASP A 61 20.56 -12.80 -11.07
C ASP A 61 20.78 -11.74 -9.97
N PRO A 62 20.78 -12.12 -8.68
CA PRO A 62 21.03 -11.18 -7.59
C PRO A 62 22.36 -10.45 -7.76
N VAL A 63 22.35 -9.13 -7.59
CA VAL A 63 23.56 -8.30 -7.63
C VAL A 63 23.90 -7.83 -6.23
N THR A 64 25.19 -7.78 -5.88
CA THR A 64 25.69 -7.27 -4.59
C THR A 64 26.13 -5.81 -4.66
N SER A 65 26.20 -5.27 -5.89
CA SER A 65 26.44 -3.87 -6.20
C SER A 65 25.75 -3.56 -7.53
N TRP A 66 25.16 -2.38 -7.63
CA TRP A 66 24.52 -1.92 -8.86
C TRP A 66 25.09 -0.60 -9.36
N GLN A 67 25.03 -0.46 -10.68
CA GLN A 67 25.28 0.72 -11.47
C GLN A 67 24.17 0.84 -12.52
N LEU A 68 23.44 1.95 -12.52
CA LEU A 68 22.45 2.27 -13.54
C LEU A 68 22.99 3.35 -14.48
N THR A 69 22.84 3.16 -15.79
CA THR A 69 23.21 4.14 -16.82
C THR A 69 22.04 4.50 -17.72
N TRP A 70 21.95 5.75 -18.16
CA TRP A 70 21.01 6.22 -19.19
C TRP A 70 21.50 7.52 -19.85
N SER A 71 20.83 7.93 -20.93
CA SER A 71 21.11 9.19 -21.62
C SER A 71 19.97 10.20 -21.47
N PHE A 72 20.30 11.43 -21.10
CA PHE A 72 19.39 12.56 -21.28
C PHE A 72 19.36 13.03 -22.72
N THR A 73 18.17 13.34 -23.25
CA THR A 73 17.99 13.69 -24.67
C THR A 73 17.72 15.18 -24.92
N ALA A 74 17.51 15.97 -23.85
CA ALA A 74 17.18 17.40 -23.94
C ALA A 74 18.11 18.30 -23.09
N GLY A 75 19.35 17.87 -22.86
CA GLY A 75 20.37 18.67 -22.18
C GLY A 75 20.22 18.77 -20.66
N GLN A 76 19.46 17.84 -20.04
CA GLN A 76 19.28 17.84 -18.60
C GLN A 76 20.58 17.55 -17.85
N THR A 77 20.79 18.18 -16.70
CA THR A 77 22.00 18.01 -15.87
C THR A 77 21.61 17.80 -14.41
N ILE A 78 22.04 16.69 -13.81
CA ILE A 78 21.77 16.38 -12.40
C ILE A 78 22.58 17.31 -11.51
N THR A 79 21.91 17.95 -10.56
CA THR A 79 22.51 18.88 -9.60
C THR A 79 22.65 18.29 -8.21
N GLN A 80 21.78 17.35 -7.83
CA GLN A 80 21.80 16.68 -6.53
C GLN A 80 21.15 15.30 -6.66
N LEU A 81 21.70 14.28 -6.01
CA LEU A 81 21.16 12.92 -5.97
C LEU A 81 21.21 12.38 -4.55
N TRP A 82 20.19 11.62 -4.14
CA TRP A 82 20.14 10.87 -2.88
C TRP A 82 20.01 9.37 -3.15
N ASN A 83 20.36 8.55 -2.15
CA ASN A 83 20.37 7.08 -2.24
C ASN A 83 21.26 6.49 -3.37
N GLY A 84 22.24 7.26 -3.84
CA GLY A 84 23.26 6.81 -4.76
C GLY A 84 24.40 7.83 -4.89
N SER A 85 25.32 7.57 -5.82
CA SER A 85 26.36 8.51 -6.24
C SER A 85 26.31 8.67 -7.75
N VAL A 86 26.30 9.93 -8.22
CA VAL A 86 26.15 10.26 -9.65
C VAL A 86 27.48 10.68 -10.27
N ALA A 87 27.74 10.20 -11.47
CA ALA A 87 28.72 10.75 -12.40
C ALA A 87 28.01 11.02 -13.74
N GLN A 88 28.06 12.25 -14.22
CA GLN A 88 27.47 12.64 -15.49
C GLN A 88 28.54 13.26 -16.40
N THR A 89 28.57 12.86 -17.67
CA THR A 89 29.40 13.46 -18.72
C THR A 89 28.52 13.72 -19.92
N ASP A 90 28.37 15.00 -20.28
CA ASP A 90 27.39 15.45 -21.28
C ASP A 90 26.00 14.87 -20.99
N ALA A 91 25.44 14.13 -21.95
CA ALA A 91 24.13 13.48 -21.83
C ALA A 91 24.16 12.17 -21.02
N GLN A 92 25.32 11.54 -20.84
CA GLN A 92 25.43 10.22 -20.22
C GLN A 92 25.47 10.31 -18.70
N VAL A 93 24.53 9.63 -18.05
CA VAL A 93 24.44 9.55 -16.59
C VAL A 93 24.81 8.14 -16.13
N THR A 94 25.60 8.07 -15.06
CA THR A 94 25.90 6.84 -14.32
C THR A 94 25.58 7.06 -12.85
N VAL A 95 24.73 6.23 -12.27
CA VAL A 95 24.44 6.23 -10.82
C VAL A 95 24.87 4.89 -10.22
N THR A 96 25.64 4.94 -9.14
CA THR A 96 26.01 3.75 -8.35
C THR A 96 25.37 3.78 -6.97
N ASN A 97 25.24 2.61 -6.35
CA ASN A 97 24.73 2.47 -4.99
C ASN A 97 25.40 3.37 -3.93
N ALA A 98 24.67 3.69 -2.87
CA ALA A 98 25.11 4.47 -1.71
C ALA A 98 25.80 3.62 -0.62
N GLY A 99 26.32 2.45 -0.98
CA GLY A 99 26.99 1.50 -0.08
C GLY A 99 26.04 0.62 0.73
N TRP A 100 24.99 1.18 1.32
CA TRP A 100 24.00 0.42 2.12
C TRP A 100 22.92 -0.26 1.27
N ASN A 101 22.66 0.24 0.06
CA ASN A 101 21.66 -0.31 -0.87
C ASN A 101 22.28 -1.06 -2.06
N GLY A 102 23.52 -1.56 -1.92
CA GLY A 102 24.23 -2.21 -3.04
C GLY A 102 23.63 -3.55 -3.48
N SER A 103 23.03 -4.30 -2.56
CA SER A 103 22.46 -5.61 -2.84
C SER A 103 21.02 -5.51 -3.37
N ILE A 104 20.76 -6.05 -4.56
CA ILE A 104 19.42 -6.20 -5.12
C ILE A 104 19.21 -7.66 -5.51
N GLY A 105 18.36 -8.37 -4.77
CA GLY A 105 17.94 -9.73 -5.10
C GLY A 105 17.18 -9.81 -6.42
N THR A 106 17.04 -11.00 -7.00
CA THR A 106 16.13 -11.21 -8.14
C THR A 106 14.70 -10.88 -7.73
N GLY A 107 14.01 -10.06 -8.53
CA GLY A 107 12.69 -9.52 -8.26
C GLY A 107 12.64 -8.43 -7.20
N ALA A 108 13.78 -8.07 -6.59
CA ALA A 108 13.86 -6.97 -5.64
C ALA A 108 14.16 -5.65 -6.37
N SER A 109 13.86 -4.53 -5.71
CA SER A 109 14.08 -3.20 -6.25
C SER A 109 14.92 -2.33 -5.32
N VAL A 110 15.50 -1.28 -5.89
CA VAL A 110 16.13 -0.19 -5.16
C VAL A 110 15.66 1.15 -5.72
N ASP A 111 15.52 2.13 -4.84
CA ASP A 111 15.07 3.47 -5.20
C ASP A 111 16.15 4.52 -4.93
N PHE A 112 16.25 5.45 -5.88
CA PHE A 112 17.00 6.68 -5.69
C PHE A 112 16.25 7.85 -6.35
N GLY A 113 16.65 9.07 -6.03
CA GLY A 113 16.06 10.24 -6.65
C GLY A 113 17.04 11.37 -6.80
N PHE A 114 16.71 12.33 -7.64
CA PHE A 114 17.59 13.45 -7.96
C PHE A 114 16.82 14.71 -8.35
N ASN A 115 17.50 15.84 -8.20
CA ASN A 115 17.13 17.10 -8.83
C ASN A 115 18.04 17.37 -10.03
N ALA A 116 17.47 17.86 -11.13
CA ALA A 116 18.20 18.19 -12.34
C ALA A 116 17.70 19.49 -12.99
N THR A 117 18.55 20.12 -13.80
CA THR A 117 18.16 21.24 -14.65
C THR A 117 17.42 20.73 -15.89
N ALA A 118 16.42 21.47 -16.37
CA ALA A 118 15.78 21.25 -17.67
C ALA A 118 15.81 22.55 -18.50
N ALA A 119 16.00 22.43 -19.81
CA ALA A 119 16.04 23.56 -20.72
C ALA A 119 14.65 23.79 -21.37
N GLY A 120 13.83 24.65 -20.77
CA GLY A 120 12.48 24.97 -21.26
C GLY A 120 11.45 23.87 -20.96
N ASP A 121 10.36 23.84 -21.71
CA ASP A 121 9.20 22.98 -21.42
C ASP A 121 9.40 21.49 -21.81
N ALA A 122 10.49 21.15 -22.50
CA ALA A 122 10.76 19.80 -22.96
C ALA A 122 11.62 19.03 -21.93
N ASN A 123 10.98 18.12 -21.19
CA ASN A 123 11.64 17.19 -20.26
C ASN A 123 11.29 15.72 -20.61
N PRO A 124 11.83 15.18 -21.72
CA PRO A 124 11.57 13.80 -22.11
C PRO A 124 12.18 12.82 -21.10
N VAL A 125 11.40 11.80 -20.75
CA VAL A 125 11.83 10.68 -19.90
C VAL A 125 12.83 9.80 -20.68
N PRO A 126 14.00 9.45 -20.12
CA PRO A 126 14.95 8.54 -20.74
C PRO A 126 14.34 7.13 -20.93
N THR A 127 14.80 6.40 -21.94
CA THR A 127 14.30 5.05 -22.24
C THR A 127 15.41 4.01 -22.39
N ASP A 128 16.68 4.41 -22.35
CA ASP A 128 17.86 3.59 -22.65
C ASP A 128 18.60 3.11 -21.38
N PHE A 129 17.84 2.76 -20.34
CA PHE A 129 18.41 2.32 -19.07
C PHE A 129 19.18 1.00 -19.20
N ALA A 130 20.32 0.90 -18.50
CA ALA A 130 21.05 -0.36 -18.33
C ALA A 130 21.55 -0.53 -16.89
N LEU A 131 21.35 -1.72 -16.32
CA LEU A 131 21.85 -2.13 -15.01
C LEU A 131 23.13 -2.97 -15.18
N ASN A 132 24.24 -2.51 -14.60
CA ASN A 132 25.55 -3.16 -14.70
C ASN A 132 25.96 -3.48 -16.15
N GLY A 133 25.57 -2.60 -17.09
CA GLY A 133 25.85 -2.75 -18.53
C GLY A 133 24.85 -3.63 -19.30
N LEU A 134 23.82 -4.18 -18.64
CA LEU A 134 22.73 -4.93 -19.28
C LEU A 134 21.50 -4.06 -19.45
N ALA A 135 20.97 -3.97 -20.68
CA ALA A 135 19.80 -3.15 -20.97
C ALA A 135 18.55 -3.60 -20.20
N CYS A 136 17.81 -2.63 -19.65
CA CYS A 136 16.55 -2.86 -18.95
C CYS A 136 15.40 -2.91 -19.96
N THR A 137 14.91 -4.11 -20.28
CA THR A 137 13.86 -4.33 -21.28
C THR A 137 12.50 -4.69 -20.68
N GLY A 138 12.38 -4.77 -19.35
CA GLY A 138 11.08 -4.80 -18.64
C GLY A 138 10.27 -6.11 -18.72
N ALA A 139 10.80 -7.23 -19.19
CA ALA A 139 10.06 -8.49 -19.32
C ALA A 139 10.80 -9.68 -18.68
N ALA A 140 10.31 -10.22 -17.56
CA ALA A 140 10.83 -11.47 -16.99
C ALA A 140 10.44 -12.68 -17.87
N THR A 141 11.41 -13.42 -18.41
CA THR A 141 11.15 -14.70 -19.10
C THR A 141 11.06 -15.85 -18.09
N SER A 142 9.86 -16.39 -17.87
CA SER A 142 9.65 -17.70 -17.24
C SER A 142 9.89 -18.83 -18.25
N SER A 143 10.81 -19.74 -17.92
CA SER A 143 11.12 -20.95 -18.68
C SER A 143 10.09 -22.05 -18.42
N SER A 144 9.49 -22.59 -19.48
CA SER A 144 8.90 -23.94 -19.44
C SER A 144 9.09 -24.61 -20.80
N ALA A 145 9.75 -25.76 -20.77
CA ALA A 145 9.95 -26.62 -21.92
C ALA A 145 8.74 -27.55 -22.09
N SER A 146 8.19 -27.61 -23.32
CA SER A 146 7.62 -28.86 -23.85
C SER A 146 7.64 -28.84 -25.36
N ALA A 147 8.29 -29.86 -25.93
CA ALA A 147 8.35 -30.14 -27.34
C ALA A 147 7.09 -30.91 -27.79
N SER A 148 6.53 -30.54 -28.94
CA SER A 148 6.28 -31.47 -30.06
C SER A 148 5.80 -30.68 -31.27
N GLY A 149 6.40 -30.95 -32.44
CA GLY A 149 6.22 -30.13 -33.64
C GLY A 149 5.26 -30.69 -34.68
N SER A 150 4.94 -29.86 -35.67
CA SER A 150 5.19 -30.14 -37.10
C SER A 150 4.66 -29.00 -37.96
N ALA A 151 5.42 -28.71 -39.01
CA ALA A 151 5.30 -27.58 -39.89
C ALA A 151 4.17 -27.70 -40.94
N SER A 152 3.61 -26.56 -41.35
CA SER A 152 3.40 -26.27 -42.77
C SER A 152 3.15 -24.78 -43.04
N THR A 153 3.46 -24.39 -44.27
CA THR A 153 3.96 -23.10 -44.73
C THR A 153 2.93 -22.15 -45.35
N SER A 154 3.25 -20.84 -45.29
CA SER A 154 3.03 -19.79 -46.33
C SER A 154 1.70 -18.98 -46.31
N PRO A 155 1.62 -17.80 -46.97
CA PRO A 155 2.07 -16.53 -46.41
C PRO A 155 0.99 -15.41 -46.39
N SER A 156 1.37 -14.34 -45.69
CA SER A 156 0.78 -12.99 -45.55
C SER A 156 -0.03 -12.42 -46.72
N ALA A 157 -1.16 -11.77 -46.41
CA ALA A 157 -1.68 -10.61 -47.14
C ALA A 157 -2.50 -9.69 -46.23
N SER A 158 -2.26 -8.39 -46.42
CA SER A 158 -2.65 -7.23 -45.64
C SER A 158 -4.15 -7.01 -45.42
N GLN A 159 -4.48 -6.45 -44.25
CA GLN A 159 -5.73 -5.73 -44.01
C GLN A 159 -5.69 -4.33 -44.67
N SER A 160 -6.84 -3.89 -45.18
CA SER A 160 -7.13 -2.49 -45.50
C SER A 160 -8.44 -2.08 -44.82
N ALA A 161 -8.29 -1.12 -43.91
CA ALA A 161 -9.10 0.08 -43.65
C ALA A 161 -10.64 0.01 -43.47
N SER A 162 -11.02 0.62 -42.33
CA SER A 162 -12.12 1.59 -42.10
C SER A 162 -13.53 1.08 -41.83
N ALA A 163 -14.04 1.37 -40.62
CA ALA A 163 -15.00 2.47 -40.40
C ALA A 163 -15.34 2.64 -38.89
N ASP A 164 -15.12 3.84 -38.37
CA ASP A 164 -15.85 4.46 -37.24
C ASP A 164 -17.28 4.86 -37.73
N PRO A 165 -18.31 5.19 -36.90
CA PRO A 165 -18.17 6.00 -35.66
C PRO A 165 -19.20 5.78 -34.51
N SER A 166 -18.92 6.44 -33.37
CA SER A 166 -19.85 7.06 -32.39
C SER A 166 -20.44 6.26 -31.21
N SER A 167 -20.07 6.76 -30.03
CA SER A 167 -20.86 7.01 -28.80
C SER A 167 -21.40 5.84 -27.97
N SER A 168 -20.78 5.62 -26.81
CA SER A 168 -21.42 5.97 -25.52
C SER A 168 -20.36 6.12 -24.44
N SER A 169 -20.27 7.33 -23.91
CA SER A 169 -19.55 7.72 -22.71
C SER A 169 -20.15 7.05 -21.47
N SER A 170 -19.58 5.94 -21.00
CA SER A 170 -19.76 5.48 -19.62
C SER A 170 -18.71 6.16 -18.75
N SER A 171 -19.06 7.35 -18.24
CA SER A 171 -18.27 8.03 -17.22
C SER A 171 -18.40 7.28 -15.89
N SER A 172 -17.41 7.42 -15.00
CA SER A 172 -17.25 6.94 -13.60
C SER A 172 -18.48 6.85 -12.68
N VAL A 173 -19.67 7.26 -13.12
CA VAL A 173 -20.94 7.08 -12.41
C VAL A 173 -21.35 5.60 -12.34
N ASP A 174 -20.79 4.72 -13.16
CA ASP A 174 -21.22 3.31 -13.26
C ASP A 174 -20.68 2.42 -12.13
N VAL A 175 -19.42 2.58 -11.71
CA VAL A 175 -18.79 1.64 -10.75
C VAL A 175 -19.41 1.70 -9.35
N LEU A 176 -19.71 2.90 -8.85
CA LEU A 176 -20.34 3.07 -7.54
C LEU A 176 -21.82 2.67 -7.52
N THR A 177 -22.44 2.40 -8.68
CA THR A 177 -23.80 1.82 -8.70
C THR A 177 -23.82 0.32 -8.46
N GLN A 178 -22.66 -0.34 -8.57
CA GLN A 178 -22.50 -1.78 -8.39
C GLN A 178 -22.22 -2.17 -6.94
N VAL A 179 -21.68 -1.24 -6.15
CA VAL A 179 -21.13 -1.52 -4.82
C VAL A 179 -21.57 -0.49 -3.78
N SER A 180 -21.70 -0.93 -2.54
CA SER A 180 -21.72 -0.06 -1.36
C SER A 180 -20.29 0.16 -0.90
N THR A 181 -19.93 1.42 -0.62
CA THR A 181 -18.67 1.76 0.04
C THR A 181 -18.90 2.97 0.94
N PRO A 182 -18.66 2.85 2.26
CA PRO A 182 -18.63 4.02 3.14
C PRO A 182 -17.26 4.72 3.11
N GLY A 183 -16.24 4.13 2.47
CA GLY A 183 -14.89 4.68 2.42
C GLY A 183 -14.80 5.99 1.65
N ARG A 184 -13.75 6.76 1.93
CA ARG A 184 -13.45 7.97 1.16
C ARG A 184 -12.82 7.58 -0.17
N VAL A 185 -13.55 7.83 -1.25
CA VAL A 185 -13.16 7.47 -2.62
C VAL A 185 -13.35 8.67 -3.56
N GLN A 186 -12.57 8.72 -4.64
CA GLN A 186 -12.69 9.74 -5.68
C GLN A 186 -12.95 9.08 -7.04
N ALA A 187 -13.87 9.63 -7.82
CA ALA A 187 -14.09 9.18 -9.19
C ALA A 187 -12.85 9.43 -10.07
N TYR A 188 -12.43 8.42 -10.84
CA TYR A 188 -11.24 8.50 -11.72
C TYR A 188 -11.48 7.72 -13.03
N GLY A 189 -11.80 8.43 -14.11
CA GLY A 189 -12.09 7.80 -15.41
C GLY A 189 -13.34 6.92 -15.37
N THR A 190 -13.16 5.60 -15.40
CA THR A 190 -14.21 4.58 -15.19
C THR A 190 -14.13 3.90 -13.82
N ALA A 191 -13.06 4.16 -13.07
CA ALA A 191 -12.76 3.57 -11.77
C ALA A 191 -13.05 4.57 -10.64
N VAL A 192 -12.78 4.13 -9.40
CA VAL A 192 -12.59 4.99 -8.24
C VAL A 192 -11.21 4.80 -7.64
N GLN A 193 -10.64 5.91 -7.16
CA GLN A 193 -9.38 5.94 -6.43
C GLN A 193 -9.58 6.06 -4.92
N TYR A 194 -8.67 5.47 -4.16
CA TYR A 194 -8.70 5.48 -2.70
C TYR A 194 -7.29 5.26 -2.11
N THR A 195 -7.06 5.77 -0.90
CA THR A 195 -5.75 5.69 -0.21
C THR A 195 -5.87 5.29 1.26
N TRP A 196 -6.93 5.73 1.95
CA TRP A 196 -7.14 5.40 3.36
C TRP A 196 -7.16 3.87 3.60
N PRO A 197 -6.61 3.39 4.73
CA PRO A 197 -6.66 1.97 5.08
C PRO A 197 -8.12 1.52 5.30
N GLY A 198 -8.39 0.24 5.11
CA GLY A 198 -9.70 -0.34 5.43
C GLY A 198 -10.84 0.04 4.49
N VAL A 199 -10.60 0.84 3.44
CA VAL A 199 -11.60 1.07 2.38
C VAL A 199 -12.05 -0.27 1.80
N TYR A 200 -13.37 -0.46 1.71
CA TYR A 200 -13.96 -1.68 1.21
C TYR A 200 -15.10 -1.41 0.23
N PHE A 201 -15.37 -2.41 -0.61
CA PHE A 201 -16.46 -2.42 -1.58
C PHE A 201 -17.29 -3.68 -1.38
N GLU A 202 -18.59 -3.52 -1.14
CA GLU A 202 -19.54 -4.64 -1.00
C GLU A 202 -20.51 -4.63 -2.18
N GLY A 203 -20.57 -5.74 -2.92
CA GLY A 203 -21.47 -5.91 -4.04
C GLY A 203 -22.33 -7.17 -3.93
N ARG A 204 -23.29 -7.27 -4.84
CA ARG A 204 -24.15 -8.46 -5.01
C ARG A 204 -24.10 -8.91 -6.46
N PHE A 205 -24.16 -10.21 -6.68
CA PHE A 205 -24.25 -10.79 -8.02
C PHE A 205 -25.12 -12.04 -8.01
N ARG A 206 -25.63 -12.41 -9.19
CA ARG A 206 -26.27 -13.70 -9.44
C ARG A 206 -25.42 -14.49 -10.44
N GLY A 207 -25.16 -15.76 -10.16
CA GLY A 207 -24.46 -16.67 -11.07
C GLY A 207 -23.51 -17.60 -10.33
N THR A 208 -22.49 -18.11 -11.04
CA THR A 208 -21.49 -19.07 -10.51
C THR A 208 -20.12 -18.45 -10.24
N GLY A 209 -19.96 -17.14 -10.45
CA GLY A 209 -18.70 -16.45 -10.22
C GLY A 209 -18.77 -14.94 -10.42
N VAL A 210 -17.75 -14.26 -9.92
CA VAL A 210 -17.58 -12.80 -9.99
C VAL A 210 -16.10 -12.46 -10.18
N GLY A 211 -15.84 -11.51 -11.06
CA GLY A 211 -14.57 -10.86 -11.28
C GLY A 211 -14.50 -9.52 -10.54
N ILE A 212 -13.38 -9.26 -9.89
CA ILE A 212 -13.08 -8.01 -9.20
C ILE A 212 -11.97 -7.31 -9.99
N THR A 213 -12.27 -6.18 -10.61
CA THR A 213 -11.29 -5.49 -11.47
C THR A 213 -10.59 -4.40 -10.70
N LEU A 214 -9.26 -4.46 -10.70
CA LEU A 214 -8.36 -3.59 -9.94
C LEU A 214 -7.23 -3.10 -10.82
N ASN A 215 -6.71 -1.92 -10.49
CA ASN A 215 -5.41 -1.43 -10.91
C ASN A 215 -4.67 -0.89 -9.69
N ASP A 216 -3.99 -1.79 -8.97
CA ASP A 216 -3.32 -1.44 -7.73
C ASP A 216 -2.05 -2.25 -7.49
N HIS A 217 -0.91 -1.58 -7.62
CA HIS A 217 0.42 -2.17 -7.48
C HIS A 217 1.00 -2.07 -6.06
N GLU A 218 0.27 -1.48 -5.11
CA GLU A 218 0.77 -1.15 -3.78
C GLU A 218 0.06 -1.91 -2.65
N ASN A 219 -1.25 -2.14 -2.81
CA ASN A 219 -2.09 -2.60 -1.71
C ASN A 219 -2.38 -4.09 -1.73
N ASP A 220 -2.55 -4.62 -0.51
CA ASP A 220 -3.07 -5.95 -0.27
C ASP A 220 -4.55 -5.89 0.10
N TYR A 221 -5.26 -6.95 -0.24
CA TYR A 221 -6.71 -7.03 -0.09
C TYR A 221 -7.15 -8.36 0.50
N VAL A 222 -8.27 -8.35 1.22
CA VAL A 222 -9.06 -9.55 1.51
C VAL A 222 -10.25 -9.58 0.56
N VAL A 223 -10.55 -10.75 -0.01
CA VAL A 223 -11.77 -11.02 -0.76
C VAL A 223 -12.63 -11.97 0.05
N GLU A 224 -13.87 -11.58 0.32
CA GLU A 224 -14.89 -12.43 0.93
C GLU A 224 -16.05 -12.67 -0.06
N VAL A 225 -16.58 -13.88 -0.08
CA VAL A 225 -17.85 -14.22 -0.75
C VAL A 225 -18.78 -14.86 0.28
N ASP A 226 -20.02 -14.37 0.36
CA ASP A 226 -21.02 -14.79 1.34
C ASP A 226 -20.48 -14.78 2.79
N GLY A 227 -19.68 -13.77 3.11
CA GLY A 227 -19.05 -13.60 4.44
C GLY A 227 -17.88 -14.54 4.74
N THR A 228 -17.42 -15.33 3.76
CA THR A 228 -16.26 -16.21 3.90
C THR A 228 -15.08 -15.67 3.12
N THR A 229 -13.92 -15.52 3.75
CA THR A 229 -12.68 -15.18 3.05
C THR A 229 -12.30 -16.26 2.03
N VAL A 230 -12.25 -15.89 0.76
CA VAL A 230 -11.87 -16.78 -0.35
C VAL A 230 -10.48 -16.49 -0.90
N ALA A 231 -9.95 -15.28 -0.68
CA ALA A 231 -8.62 -14.91 -1.13
C ALA A 231 -7.98 -13.79 -0.30
N THR A 232 -6.64 -13.73 -0.36
CA THR A 232 -5.85 -12.54 -0.09
C THR A 232 -5.14 -12.16 -1.38
N LEU A 233 -5.34 -10.94 -1.87
CA LEU A 233 -4.63 -10.41 -3.02
C LEU A 233 -3.43 -9.62 -2.53
N VAL A 234 -2.28 -9.86 -3.14
CA VAL A 234 -0.99 -9.31 -2.73
C VAL A 234 -0.48 -8.44 -3.87
N THR A 235 -0.60 -7.10 -3.75
CA THR A 235 -0.23 -6.13 -4.82
C THR A 235 -0.70 -6.57 -6.21
N PRO A 236 -2.03 -6.67 -6.46
CA PRO A 236 -2.59 -7.37 -7.62
C PRO A 236 -2.23 -6.74 -8.99
N GLY A 237 -1.80 -5.48 -9.01
CA GLY A 237 -1.59 -4.70 -10.22
C GLY A 237 -2.87 -4.49 -11.00
N GLN A 238 -2.76 -4.29 -12.32
CA GLN A 238 -3.89 -4.27 -13.23
C GLN A 238 -4.38 -5.70 -13.51
N THR A 239 -5.56 -6.06 -13.00
CA THR A 239 -6.11 -7.42 -13.14
C THR A 239 -7.62 -7.46 -12.94
N THR A 240 -8.25 -8.54 -13.43
CA THR A 240 -9.55 -8.99 -12.94
C THR A 240 -9.35 -10.28 -12.15
N TYR A 241 -9.50 -10.22 -10.83
CA TYR A 241 -9.43 -11.41 -9.98
C TYR A 241 -10.77 -12.13 -9.98
N TRP A 242 -10.79 -13.36 -10.49
CA TRP A 242 -11.99 -14.17 -10.60
C TRP A 242 -12.16 -15.11 -9.41
N VAL A 243 -13.35 -15.08 -8.80
CA VAL A 243 -13.86 -16.12 -7.92
C VAL A 243 -14.89 -16.92 -8.71
N GLU A 244 -14.61 -18.19 -8.97
CA GLU A 244 -15.45 -19.08 -9.81
C GLU A 244 -15.82 -20.37 -9.08
N GLY A 245 -16.73 -21.15 -9.68
CA GLY A 245 -17.12 -22.46 -9.16
C GLY A 245 -18.08 -22.39 -7.98
N LEU A 246 -18.77 -21.27 -7.81
CA LEU A 246 -19.83 -21.09 -6.83
C LEU A 246 -21.09 -21.83 -7.29
N ALA A 247 -21.97 -22.15 -6.33
CA ALA A 247 -23.29 -22.66 -6.66
C ALA A 247 -24.07 -21.60 -7.45
N GLU A 248 -24.95 -22.00 -8.36
CA GLU A 248 -25.81 -21.04 -9.06
C GLU A 248 -26.77 -20.39 -8.04
N GLY A 249 -26.70 -19.05 -7.90
CA GLY A 249 -27.56 -18.31 -6.98
C GLY A 249 -27.18 -16.84 -6.84
N ASP A 250 -27.86 -16.16 -5.92
CA ASP A 250 -27.50 -14.80 -5.48
C ASP A 250 -26.40 -14.90 -4.41
N HIS A 251 -25.36 -14.09 -4.56
CA HIS A 251 -24.18 -14.04 -3.69
C HIS A 251 -23.83 -12.60 -3.29
N THR A 252 -23.10 -12.46 -2.18
CA THR A 252 -22.39 -11.22 -1.84
C THR A 252 -20.90 -11.36 -2.10
N VAL A 253 -20.25 -10.26 -2.47
CA VAL A 253 -18.80 -10.15 -2.56
C VAL A 253 -18.33 -8.92 -1.81
N ARG A 254 -17.23 -9.04 -1.08
CA ARG A 254 -16.58 -7.94 -0.37
C ARG A 254 -15.10 -7.92 -0.70
N LEU A 255 -14.60 -6.77 -1.14
CA LEU A 255 -13.19 -6.49 -1.28
C LEU A 255 -12.80 -5.47 -0.22
N ALA A 256 -11.82 -5.78 0.64
CA ALA A 256 -11.34 -4.85 1.66
C ALA A 256 -9.84 -4.63 1.58
N LYS A 257 -9.43 -3.36 1.55
CA LYS A 257 -8.03 -2.93 1.56
C LYS A 257 -7.40 -3.18 2.93
N ARG A 258 -6.33 -3.95 2.95
CA ARG A 258 -5.57 -4.29 4.16
C ARG A 258 -4.52 -3.24 4.51
N THR A 259 -3.86 -2.72 3.49
CA THR A 259 -2.60 -1.99 3.61
C THR A 259 -2.82 -0.49 3.86
N GLU A 260 -1.89 0.14 4.56
CA GLU A 260 -1.74 1.60 4.58
C GLU A 260 -0.82 2.04 3.44
N SER A 261 -1.26 3.03 2.65
CA SER A 261 -0.54 3.49 1.45
C SER A 261 -0.79 4.97 1.19
N ALA A 262 -0.46 5.80 2.18
CA ALA A 262 -0.70 7.23 2.12
C ALA A 262 0.02 7.96 0.95
N TRP A 263 0.96 7.29 0.28
CA TRP A 263 1.76 7.82 -0.84
C TRP A 263 1.27 7.37 -2.22
N SER A 264 0.28 6.49 -2.31
CA SER A 264 -0.18 5.96 -3.61
C SER A 264 -1.66 5.55 -3.58
N ALA A 265 -2.40 5.94 -4.62
CA ALA A 265 -3.81 5.59 -4.77
C ALA A 265 -3.97 4.24 -5.46
N GLY A 266 -4.85 3.40 -4.91
CA GLY A 266 -5.36 2.20 -5.57
C GLY A 266 -6.58 2.53 -6.43
N GLU A 267 -6.81 1.74 -7.48
CA GLU A 267 -7.97 1.89 -8.36
C GLU A 267 -8.86 0.63 -8.34
N PHE A 268 -10.17 0.84 -8.21
CA PHE A 268 -11.21 -0.19 -8.36
C PHE A 268 -12.10 0.13 -9.55
N ASP A 269 -12.06 -0.76 -10.55
CA ASP A 269 -12.78 -0.62 -11.83
C ASP A 269 -14.15 -1.29 -11.82
N GLY A 270 -14.50 -2.03 -10.76
CA GLY A 270 -15.83 -2.61 -10.57
C GLY A 270 -15.87 -4.13 -10.55
N LEU A 271 -17.11 -4.62 -10.54
CA LEU A 271 -17.44 -6.04 -10.53
C LEU A 271 -17.88 -6.49 -11.93
N VAL A 272 -17.53 -7.73 -12.28
CA VAL A 272 -17.95 -8.39 -13.52
C VAL A 272 -18.56 -9.73 -13.17
N ALA A 273 -19.79 -10.02 -13.58
CA ALA A 273 -20.35 -11.35 -13.36
C ALA A 273 -19.71 -12.37 -14.32
N ALA A 274 -19.54 -13.62 -13.87
CA ALA A 274 -19.15 -14.71 -14.77
C ALA A 274 -20.20 -14.93 -15.87
N ASP A 275 -19.83 -15.64 -16.93
CA ASP A 275 -20.70 -15.89 -18.07
C ASP A 275 -22.08 -16.44 -17.64
N GLY A 276 -23.15 -15.74 -18.07
CA GLY A 276 -24.53 -16.07 -17.72
C GLY A 276 -25.01 -15.49 -16.38
N GLY A 277 -24.15 -14.82 -15.63
CA GLY A 277 -24.49 -14.09 -14.41
C GLY A 277 -24.85 -12.62 -14.63
N GLU A 278 -25.13 -11.94 -13.52
CA GLU A 278 -25.54 -10.53 -13.47
C GLU A 278 -25.02 -9.86 -12.20
N ILE A 279 -24.51 -8.62 -12.30
CA ILE A 279 -24.24 -7.77 -11.12
C ILE A 279 -25.58 -7.16 -10.67
N LEU A 280 -25.92 -7.37 -9.40
CA LEU A 280 -27.17 -6.90 -8.80
C LEU A 280 -26.96 -5.55 -8.11
N SER A 281 -28.06 -4.90 -7.72
CA SER A 281 -27.98 -3.72 -6.86
C SER A 281 -27.22 -4.01 -5.57
N PRO A 282 -26.39 -3.07 -5.08
CA PRO A 282 -25.55 -3.28 -3.91
C PRO A 282 -26.38 -3.55 -2.65
N PRO A 283 -25.76 -4.10 -1.59
CA PRO A 283 -26.39 -4.18 -0.27
C PRO A 283 -26.86 -2.79 0.19
N ALA A 284 -27.92 -2.74 0.99
CA ALA A 284 -28.33 -1.51 1.63
C ALA A 284 -27.24 -1.04 2.61
N ALA A 285 -27.00 0.27 2.68
CA ALA A 285 -26.14 0.86 3.70
C ALA A 285 -26.65 0.50 5.09
N ARG A 286 -25.72 0.30 6.03
CA ARG A 286 -26.05 0.01 7.41
C ARG A 286 -26.56 1.30 8.07
N SER A 287 -27.49 1.17 9.02
CA SER A 287 -27.99 2.35 9.74
C SER A 287 -26.94 2.90 10.71
N ARG A 288 -26.05 2.04 11.20
CA ARG A 288 -24.97 2.39 12.12
C ARG A 288 -23.72 2.76 11.35
N GLN A 289 -23.06 3.82 11.77
CA GLN A 289 -21.86 4.36 11.15
C GLN A 289 -20.86 4.78 12.24
N ILE A 290 -19.61 4.35 12.10
CA ILE A 290 -18.53 4.68 13.02
C ILE A 290 -17.32 5.19 12.24
N GLU A 291 -16.80 6.35 12.58
CA GLU A 291 -15.53 6.85 12.04
C GLU A 291 -14.41 6.61 13.04
N PHE A 292 -13.31 5.99 12.59
CA PHE A 292 -12.10 5.77 13.37
C PHE A 292 -11.00 6.68 12.85
N ILE A 293 -10.47 7.52 13.74
CA ILE A 293 -9.42 8.50 13.45
C ILE A 293 -8.22 8.13 14.30
N GLY A 294 -7.04 7.99 13.70
CA GLY A 294 -5.87 7.68 14.52
C GLY A 294 -4.55 7.50 13.78
N ASP A 295 -3.64 6.84 14.47
CA ASP A 295 -2.30 6.55 14.00
C ASP A 295 -2.12 5.08 13.61
N SER A 296 -0.92 4.53 13.80
CA SER A 296 -0.53 3.16 13.46
C SER A 296 -1.37 2.10 14.18
N TRP A 297 -1.87 2.37 15.39
CA TRP A 297 -2.78 1.46 16.09
C TRP A 297 -4.14 1.39 15.38
N THR A 298 -4.63 2.50 14.86
CA THR A 298 -5.90 2.53 14.13
C THR A 298 -5.74 1.99 12.70
N ALA A 299 -4.57 2.18 12.09
CA ALA A 299 -4.25 1.67 10.75
C ALA A 299 -4.00 0.14 10.71
N GLY A 300 -3.70 -0.48 11.85
CA GLY A 300 -3.35 -1.90 11.93
C GLY A 300 -1.91 -2.19 11.50
N TYR A 301 -0.98 -1.29 11.83
CA TYR A 301 0.43 -1.42 11.52
C TYR A 301 0.98 -2.74 12.06
N GLY A 302 1.37 -3.64 11.15
CA GLY A 302 2.06 -4.87 11.49
C GLY A 302 1.28 -5.87 12.35
N ASN A 303 -0.05 -5.72 12.45
CA ASN A 303 -0.89 -6.50 13.36
C ASN A 303 -0.96 -8.00 13.04
N MET A 304 -0.70 -8.40 11.79
CA MET A 304 -0.66 -9.81 11.39
C MET A 304 0.68 -10.48 11.72
N SER A 305 1.67 -9.72 12.20
CA SER A 305 2.95 -10.29 12.58
C SER A 305 2.87 -11.02 13.92
N THR A 306 3.66 -12.08 14.05
CA THR A 306 3.89 -12.80 15.31
C THR A 306 5.28 -12.51 15.89
N SER A 307 5.92 -11.42 15.45
CA SER A 307 7.27 -10.98 15.83
C SER A 307 7.42 -9.47 15.60
N HIS A 308 8.15 -8.80 16.50
CA HIS A 308 8.41 -7.36 16.34
C HIS A 308 9.26 -7.04 15.11
N ASP A 309 10.21 -7.91 14.75
CA ASP A 309 10.98 -7.77 13.50
C ASP A 309 10.23 -8.44 12.36
N CYS A 310 9.74 -7.61 11.44
CA CYS A 310 8.99 -8.02 10.26
C CYS A 310 9.81 -8.00 8.97
N SER A 311 11.09 -7.62 9.03
CA SER A 311 11.93 -7.47 7.83
C SER A 311 12.04 -8.77 7.02
N ALA A 312 12.04 -9.92 7.69
CA ALA A 312 12.11 -11.24 7.07
C ALA A 312 10.77 -11.77 6.53
N THR A 313 9.64 -11.14 6.88
CA THR A 313 8.28 -11.60 6.56
C THR A 313 7.54 -10.61 5.64
N GLY A 314 8.29 -9.91 4.78
CA GLY A 314 7.73 -8.94 3.83
C GLY A 314 7.53 -7.53 4.39
N GLY A 315 8.08 -7.26 5.58
CA GLY A 315 7.99 -5.94 6.21
C GLY A 315 6.60 -5.63 6.76
N VAL A 316 6.43 -4.39 7.18
CA VAL A 316 5.18 -3.90 7.79
C VAL A 316 3.99 -4.05 6.84
N THR A 317 4.17 -3.69 5.57
CA THR A 317 3.11 -3.68 4.55
C THR A 317 2.38 -5.02 4.45
N ARG A 318 3.13 -6.13 4.36
CA ARG A 318 2.56 -7.49 4.23
C ARG A 318 1.96 -8.00 5.53
N ASN A 319 2.42 -7.46 6.65
CA ASN A 319 1.95 -7.81 7.99
C ASN A 319 0.88 -6.84 8.51
N SER A 320 0.38 -5.90 7.71
CA SER A 320 -0.69 -4.99 8.11
C SER A 320 -2.03 -5.43 7.53
N ASN A 321 -3.08 -5.33 8.34
CA ASN A 321 -4.44 -5.59 7.90
C ASN A 321 -5.44 -4.70 8.65
N ALA A 322 -5.83 -3.61 7.99
CA ALA A 322 -6.83 -2.67 8.47
C ALA A 322 -8.21 -3.29 8.72
N ASP A 323 -8.53 -4.40 8.06
CA ASP A 323 -9.83 -5.09 8.14
C ASP A 323 -10.02 -5.91 9.43
N VAL A 324 -8.94 -6.11 10.18
CA VAL A 324 -8.92 -6.79 11.50
C VAL A 324 -8.35 -5.88 12.59
N THR A 325 -8.43 -4.56 12.37
CA THR A 325 -8.15 -3.58 13.42
C THR A 325 -9.26 -3.57 14.45
N PHE A 326 -8.98 -3.04 15.64
CA PHE A 326 -9.97 -2.91 16.71
C PHE A 326 -11.21 -2.13 16.25
N GLY A 327 -11.02 -1.14 15.38
CA GLY A 327 -12.11 -0.35 14.82
C GLY A 327 -12.97 -1.15 13.85
N ALA A 328 -12.35 -1.82 12.88
CA ALA A 328 -13.06 -2.67 11.93
C ALA A 328 -13.79 -3.82 12.64
N LEU A 329 -13.16 -4.47 13.62
CA LEU A 329 -13.74 -5.55 14.42
C LEU A 329 -14.95 -5.06 15.24
N ALA A 330 -14.83 -3.92 15.93
CA ALA A 330 -15.94 -3.34 16.68
C ALA A 330 -17.11 -2.96 15.77
N ALA A 331 -16.85 -2.29 14.64
CA ALA A 331 -17.88 -1.92 13.69
C ALA A 331 -18.60 -3.13 13.08
N ARG A 332 -17.86 -4.16 12.66
CA ARG A 332 -18.45 -5.41 12.15
C ARG A 332 -19.28 -6.12 13.22
N GLY A 333 -18.79 -6.18 14.47
CA GLY A 333 -19.53 -6.74 15.61
C GLY A 333 -20.83 -5.99 15.93
N LEU A 334 -20.87 -4.70 15.61
CA LEU A 334 -22.04 -3.83 15.76
C LEU A 334 -22.92 -3.75 14.50
N ASP A 335 -22.57 -4.45 13.41
CA ASP A 335 -23.22 -4.28 12.10
C ASP A 335 -23.29 -2.79 11.67
N ALA A 336 -22.13 -2.12 11.74
CA ALA A 336 -21.95 -0.74 11.36
C ALA A 336 -21.05 -0.60 10.13
N ASP A 337 -21.39 0.34 9.26
CA ASP A 337 -20.46 0.85 8.26
C ASP A 337 -19.35 1.62 8.98
N TYR A 338 -18.13 1.61 8.43
CA TYR A 338 -17.00 2.28 9.07
C TYR A 338 -16.06 2.95 8.06
N GLN A 339 -15.44 4.03 8.51
CA GLN A 339 -14.27 4.64 7.88
C GLN A 339 -13.07 4.51 8.82
N VAL A 340 -11.90 4.14 8.28
CA VAL A 340 -10.62 4.15 9.00
C VAL A 340 -9.74 5.24 8.42
N LEU A 341 -9.68 6.37 9.10
CA LEU A 341 -8.87 7.53 8.76
C LEU A 341 -7.64 7.50 9.65
N ALA A 342 -6.64 6.73 9.23
CA ALA A 342 -5.46 6.50 10.02
C ALA A 342 -4.18 6.68 9.22
N MET A 343 -3.14 7.19 9.89
CA MET A 343 -1.81 7.33 9.30
C MET A 343 -0.71 7.05 10.32
N SER A 344 0.06 5.99 10.09
CA SER A 344 1.13 5.54 10.97
C SER A 344 2.18 6.63 11.20
N GLY A 345 2.59 6.77 12.46
CA GLY A 345 3.57 7.76 12.88
C GLY A 345 3.05 9.20 12.99
N MET A 346 1.83 9.50 12.53
CA MET A 346 1.24 10.84 12.66
C MET A 346 0.69 11.10 14.05
N GLY A 347 0.84 12.33 14.53
CA GLY A 347 0.26 12.79 15.79
C GLY A 347 -0.74 13.92 15.59
N MET A 348 -1.24 14.46 16.71
CA MET A 348 -2.13 15.62 16.69
C MET A 348 -1.35 16.89 16.35
N VAL A 349 -0.17 17.08 16.94
CA VAL A 349 0.74 18.21 16.65
C VAL A 349 2.16 17.74 16.35
N ARG A 350 2.54 16.56 16.83
CA ARG A 350 3.89 16.01 16.77
C ARG A 350 3.87 14.56 16.31
N ASN A 351 4.63 14.27 15.25
CA ASN A 351 4.77 12.92 14.73
C ASN A 351 5.87 12.14 15.48
N TYR A 352 5.93 10.84 15.23
CA TYR A 352 6.86 9.93 15.89
C TYR A 352 8.31 10.44 15.78
N GLY A 353 8.97 10.60 16.94
CA GLY A 353 10.34 11.08 16.99
C GLY A 353 10.56 12.51 16.48
N GLY A 354 9.51 13.33 16.35
CA GLY A 354 9.60 14.70 15.84
C GLY A 354 9.83 14.78 14.33
N GLN A 355 9.52 13.72 13.59
CA GLN A 355 9.69 13.68 12.14
C GLN A 355 8.64 14.52 11.40
N SER A 356 8.93 14.84 10.14
CA SER A 356 8.01 15.57 9.24
C SER A 356 7.47 16.86 9.87
N ALA A 357 8.35 17.66 10.47
CA ALA A 357 7.96 18.92 11.10
C ALA A 357 7.20 19.82 10.11
N GLY A 358 6.05 20.34 10.53
CA GLY A 358 5.17 21.17 9.71
C GLY A 358 4.00 20.43 9.06
N THR A 359 3.93 19.11 9.17
CA THR A 359 2.73 18.32 8.87
C THR A 359 2.35 17.44 10.06
N ASP A 360 1.06 17.18 10.20
CA ASP A 360 0.49 16.32 11.25
C ASP A 360 -0.79 15.66 10.73
N PHE A 361 -1.46 14.84 11.53
CA PHE A 361 -2.66 14.13 11.08
C PHE A 361 -3.75 15.07 10.54
N ARG A 362 -3.91 16.26 11.15
CA ARG A 362 -4.94 17.24 10.74
C ARG A 362 -4.68 17.80 9.34
N THR A 363 -3.43 17.77 8.87
CA THR A 363 -3.08 18.11 7.47
C THR A 363 -3.78 17.19 6.47
N TYR A 364 -4.01 15.93 6.86
CA TYR A 364 -4.60 14.90 6.00
C TYR A 364 -6.07 14.63 6.29
N TYR A 365 -6.59 15.02 7.46
CA TYR A 365 -7.95 14.66 7.87
C TYR A 365 -9.02 15.08 6.85
N ASP A 366 -8.89 16.25 6.24
CA ASP A 366 -9.89 16.73 5.27
C ASP A 366 -9.75 16.11 3.88
N GLN A 367 -8.85 15.15 3.68
CA GLN A 367 -8.50 14.67 2.36
C GLN A 367 -9.35 13.46 1.94
N THR A 368 -9.74 13.44 0.66
CA THR A 368 -10.26 12.21 0.04
C THR A 368 -9.12 11.23 -0.14
N LEU A 369 -7.98 11.71 -0.64
CA LEU A 369 -6.80 10.91 -0.94
C LEU A 369 -5.56 11.48 -0.24
N GLN A 370 -4.94 10.71 0.66
CA GLN A 370 -3.71 11.11 1.36
C GLN A 370 -2.56 11.39 0.39
N ALA A 371 -2.46 10.62 -0.70
CA ALA A 371 -1.42 10.77 -1.72
C ALA A 371 -1.48 12.11 -2.47
N TYR A 372 -2.63 12.78 -2.40
CA TYR A 372 -2.94 14.02 -3.11
C TYR A 372 -3.49 15.06 -2.11
N TYR A 373 -2.92 15.10 -0.90
CA TYR A 373 -3.43 15.90 0.23
C TYR A 373 -3.46 17.42 -0.01
N ASP A 374 -2.80 17.90 -1.06
CA ASP A 374 -2.76 19.31 -1.45
C ASP A 374 -3.72 19.63 -2.62
N SER A 375 -4.44 18.63 -3.12
CA SER A 375 -5.26 18.72 -4.33
C SER A 375 -6.60 18.00 -4.24
N THR A 376 -6.89 17.34 -3.11
CA THR A 376 -8.22 16.81 -2.81
C THR A 376 -8.83 17.49 -1.59
N VAL A 377 -10.14 17.38 -1.44
CA VAL A 377 -10.86 17.65 -0.20
C VAL A 377 -12.00 16.64 -0.19
N TRP A 378 -12.23 16.01 0.95
CA TRP A 378 -13.34 15.09 1.12
C TRP A 378 -14.63 15.86 1.25
N GLU A 379 -15.52 15.61 0.30
CA GLU A 379 -16.88 16.10 0.34
C GLU A 379 -17.77 14.97 0.84
N ASN A 380 -18.42 15.19 1.99
CA ASN A 380 -19.39 14.26 2.52
C ASN A 380 -20.50 14.01 1.49
N PRO A 381 -20.74 12.74 1.07
CA PRO A 381 -21.80 12.44 0.11
C PRO A 381 -23.22 12.72 0.64
N GLY A 382 -23.35 13.17 1.88
CA GLY A 382 -24.62 13.40 2.59
C GLY A 382 -25.19 12.13 3.23
N THR A 383 -24.60 10.98 2.92
CA THR A 383 -24.97 9.67 3.47
C THR A 383 -24.04 9.21 4.60
N TRP A 384 -22.96 9.95 4.88
CA TRP A 384 -22.05 9.66 5.99
C TRP A 384 -22.33 10.61 7.15
N ASN A 385 -22.96 10.12 8.21
CA ASN A 385 -23.26 10.84 9.43
C ASN A 385 -23.04 9.89 10.62
N PRO A 386 -21.79 9.64 11.02
CA PRO A 386 -21.46 8.68 12.07
C PRO A 386 -22.09 9.06 13.40
N GLN A 387 -22.76 8.09 14.03
CA GLN A 387 -23.24 8.23 15.40
C GLN A 387 -22.08 8.21 16.40
N VAL A 388 -20.95 7.61 16.02
CA VAL A 388 -19.75 7.52 16.84
C VAL A 388 -18.51 7.89 16.03
N VAL A 389 -17.68 8.78 16.57
CA VAL A 389 -16.32 9.05 16.10
C VAL A 389 -15.35 8.63 17.19
N VAL A 390 -14.39 7.77 16.87
CA VAL A 390 -13.35 7.31 17.80
C VAL A 390 -12.04 7.96 17.39
N VAL A 391 -11.40 8.70 18.30
CA VAL A 391 -10.15 9.41 18.03
C VAL A 391 -9.01 8.87 18.91
N GLY A 392 -8.04 8.23 18.28
CA GLY A 392 -6.83 7.68 18.89
C GLY A 392 -5.57 8.35 18.35
N LEU A 393 -5.36 9.61 18.73
CA LEU A 393 -4.17 10.41 18.38
C LEU A 393 -3.47 10.91 19.64
N GLY A 394 -2.14 10.79 19.69
CA GLY A 394 -1.34 11.20 20.83
C GLY A 394 -0.18 10.27 21.15
N ILE A 395 -0.21 9.02 20.69
CA ILE A 395 0.90 8.07 20.90
C ILE A 395 2.18 8.65 20.30
N ASN A 396 2.11 9.16 19.07
CA ASN A 396 3.27 9.72 18.38
C ASN A 396 3.74 11.06 18.96
N ASP A 397 2.83 11.84 19.53
CA ASP A 397 3.16 13.07 20.23
C ASP A 397 4.03 12.79 21.46
N PHE A 398 3.68 11.77 22.26
CA PHE A 398 4.29 11.54 23.58
C PHE A 398 5.18 10.30 23.74
N SER A 399 5.25 9.39 22.76
CA SER A 399 6.01 8.14 22.86
C SER A 399 7.54 8.31 22.89
N THR A 400 8.05 9.46 22.46
CA THR A 400 9.49 9.77 22.42
C THR A 400 9.79 11.08 23.12
N SER A 401 10.97 11.21 23.72
CA SER A 401 11.41 12.49 24.26
C SER A 401 11.63 13.53 23.17
N LEU A 402 11.45 14.81 23.52
CA LEU A 402 11.73 15.95 22.64
C LEU A 402 13.22 16.02 22.28
N THR A 403 13.50 16.35 21.02
CA THR A 403 14.84 16.59 20.49
C THR A 403 15.08 18.09 20.27
N SER A 404 16.34 18.51 20.24
CA SER A 404 16.71 19.94 20.17
C SER A 404 16.33 20.67 18.87
N GLY A 405 15.88 19.93 17.85
CA GLY A 405 15.44 20.50 16.57
C GLY A 405 13.94 20.77 16.50
N GLU A 406 13.19 20.44 17.55
CA GLU A 406 11.75 20.57 17.59
C GLU A 406 11.30 21.95 18.11
N GLN A 407 10.06 22.32 17.81
CA GLN A 407 9.52 23.63 18.18
C GLN A 407 9.25 23.76 19.69
N TRP A 408 8.98 22.64 20.38
CA TRP A 408 8.77 22.61 21.82
C TRP A 408 10.09 22.34 22.53
N THR A 409 10.40 23.15 23.53
CA THR A 409 11.61 23.01 24.36
C THR A 409 11.32 22.28 25.68
N THR A 410 10.04 22.18 26.06
CA THR A 410 9.59 21.47 27.26
C THR A 410 8.37 20.60 26.97
N MET A 411 8.14 19.59 27.81
CA MET A 411 6.94 18.74 27.69
C MET A 411 5.66 19.54 27.95
N ASP A 412 5.69 20.52 28.86
CA ASP A 412 4.54 21.38 29.15
C ASP A 412 4.12 22.21 27.93
N GLU A 413 5.09 22.68 27.13
CA GLU A 413 4.82 23.38 25.86
C GLU A 413 4.14 22.44 24.84
N LEU A 414 4.62 21.18 24.73
CA LEU A 414 4.01 20.19 23.85
C LEU A 414 2.59 19.84 24.31
N VAL A 415 2.37 19.63 25.61
CA VAL A 415 1.05 19.35 26.19
C VAL A 415 0.07 20.49 25.93
N ALA A 416 0.52 21.75 26.08
CA ALA A 416 -0.33 22.90 25.82
C ALA A 416 -0.76 22.99 24.35
N ASP A 417 0.16 22.79 23.41
CA ASP A 417 -0.12 22.84 21.99
C ASP A 417 -0.99 21.65 21.54
N TYR A 418 -0.67 20.43 22.00
CA TYR A 418 -1.47 19.24 21.80
C TYR A 418 -2.92 19.44 22.29
N THR A 419 -3.09 19.99 23.49
CA THR A 419 -4.42 20.22 24.08
C THR A 419 -5.23 21.22 23.27
N ALA A 420 -4.62 22.33 22.87
CA ALA A 420 -5.29 23.35 22.04
C ALA A 420 -5.69 22.78 20.67
N ALA A 421 -4.75 22.11 20.00
CA ALA A 421 -4.96 21.46 18.71
C ALA A 421 -6.06 20.40 18.74
N TYR A 422 -6.08 19.57 19.79
CA TYR A 422 -7.10 18.53 19.93
C TYR A 422 -8.47 19.17 20.16
N LEU A 423 -8.57 20.19 21.01
CA LEU A 423 -9.82 20.92 21.18
C LEU A 423 -10.29 21.50 19.84
N ASP A 424 -9.45 22.21 19.09
CA ASP A 424 -9.83 22.73 17.76
C ASP A 424 -10.29 21.60 16.81
N PHE A 425 -9.65 20.44 16.87
CA PHE A 425 -10.06 19.27 16.08
C PHE A 425 -11.42 18.72 16.51
N LEU A 426 -11.75 18.73 17.80
CA LEU A 426 -13.10 18.38 18.27
C LEU A 426 -14.15 19.38 17.79
N ASP A 427 -13.82 20.67 17.70
CA ASP A 427 -14.73 21.66 17.09
C ASP A 427 -14.96 21.36 15.61
N GLN A 428 -13.91 21.00 14.87
CA GLN A 428 -14.04 20.57 13.47
C GLN A 428 -14.97 19.35 13.32
N LEU A 429 -14.82 18.33 14.17
CA LEU A 429 -15.70 17.16 14.16
C LEU A 429 -17.15 17.52 14.48
N ARG A 430 -17.36 18.47 15.40
CA ARG A 430 -18.70 18.99 15.75
C ARG A 430 -19.32 19.78 14.61
N ASP A 431 -18.54 20.58 13.90
CA ASP A 431 -19.01 21.31 12.72
C ASP A 431 -19.39 20.34 11.59
N GLN A 432 -18.67 19.23 11.47
CA GLN A 432 -18.87 18.24 10.41
C GLN A 432 -20.06 17.29 10.67
N TYR A 433 -20.22 16.82 11.91
CA TYR A 433 -21.19 15.76 12.24
C TYR A 433 -22.30 16.20 13.21
N GLY A 434 -22.17 17.39 13.80
CA GLY A 434 -23.14 17.95 14.72
C GLY A 434 -23.03 17.43 16.15
N ALA A 435 -23.96 17.90 16.99
CA ALA A 435 -23.93 17.71 18.43
C ALA A 435 -24.42 16.33 18.89
N ASP A 436 -25.05 15.54 18.02
CA ASP A 436 -25.61 14.22 18.37
C ASP A 436 -24.60 13.08 18.23
N THR A 437 -23.53 13.27 17.45
CA THR A 437 -22.42 12.32 17.37
C THR A 437 -21.72 12.17 18.71
N HIS A 438 -21.48 10.95 19.15
CA HIS A 438 -20.62 10.68 20.29
C HIS A 438 -19.15 10.65 19.84
N ILE A 439 -18.28 11.38 20.54
CA ILE A 439 -16.84 11.34 20.29
C ILE A 439 -16.15 10.61 21.44
N VAL A 440 -15.39 9.56 21.11
CA VAL A 440 -14.68 8.73 22.08
C VAL A 440 -13.18 8.86 21.87
N LEU A 441 -12.49 9.45 22.84
CA LEU A 441 -11.04 9.64 22.81
C LEU A 441 -10.36 8.39 23.38
N THR A 442 -9.63 7.65 22.56
CA THR A 442 -8.94 6.43 23.01
C THR A 442 -7.45 6.67 23.19
N TYR A 443 -6.86 6.11 24.24
CA TYR A 443 -5.42 6.23 24.49
C TYR A 443 -4.89 5.03 25.30
N PRO A 444 -3.70 4.48 24.96
CA PRO A 444 -3.13 3.36 25.69
C PRO A 444 -2.14 3.78 26.78
N ASP A 445 -1.71 2.79 27.56
CA ASP A 445 -0.49 2.90 28.37
C ASP A 445 0.76 3.01 27.46
N LEU A 446 1.62 3.98 27.73
CA LEU A 446 2.95 4.17 27.13
C LEU A 446 4.10 3.90 28.12
N SER A 447 4.02 2.82 28.92
CA SER A 447 5.00 2.21 29.86
C SER A 447 6.04 3.05 30.66
N TYR A 448 6.61 4.13 30.13
CA TYR A 448 7.59 5.03 30.78
C TYR A 448 7.39 6.55 30.55
N GLN A 449 6.46 7.00 29.70
CA GLN A 449 6.18 8.44 29.44
C GLN A 449 4.67 8.79 29.53
N THR A 450 3.93 8.01 30.32
CA THR A 450 2.48 7.81 30.22
C THR A 450 1.61 8.96 30.69
N THR A 451 2.08 9.74 31.67
CA THR A 451 1.21 10.67 32.39
C THR A 451 0.75 11.80 31.49
N ALA A 452 1.63 12.33 30.63
CA ALA A 452 1.29 13.45 29.77
C ALA A 452 0.13 13.12 28.80
N LEU A 453 0.19 11.99 28.10
CA LEU A 453 -0.89 11.58 27.20
C LEU A 453 -2.19 11.34 27.97
N ALA A 454 -2.13 10.52 29.02
CA ALA A 454 -3.31 10.13 29.79
C ALA A 454 -4.00 11.32 30.46
N GLU A 455 -3.22 12.21 31.11
CA GLU A 455 -3.73 13.41 31.74
C GLU A 455 -4.29 14.39 30.70
N SER A 456 -3.63 14.55 29.54
CA SER A 456 -4.09 15.46 28.49
C SER A 456 -5.42 15.00 27.90
N VAL A 457 -5.55 13.74 27.49
CA VAL A 457 -6.78 13.23 26.86
C VAL A 457 -7.95 13.28 27.83
N GLN A 458 -7.74 12.91 29.10
CA GLN A 458 -8.78 13.02 30.12
C GLN A 458 -9.18 14.50 30.34
N ALA A 459 -8.21 15.40 30.44
CA ALA A 459 -8.47 16.83 30.62
C ALA A 459 -9.20 17.46 29.42
N ILE A 460 -8.93 17.01 28.19
CA ILE A 460 -9.64 17.44 26.98
C ILE A 460 -11.11 17.03 27.04
N ALA A 461 -11.40 15.77 27.36
CA ALA A 461 -12.78 15.29 27.51
C ALA A 461 -13.51 16.04 28.64
N ASP A 462 -12.86 16.20 29.80
CA ASP A 462 -13.41 16.95 30.94
C ASP A 462 -13.68 18.42 30.58
N THR A 463 -12.81 19.05 29.79
CA THR A 463 -12.98 20.43 29.30
C THR A 463 -14.21 20.56 28.42
N ARG A 464 -14.43 19.61 27.50
CA ARG A 464 -15.63 19.57 26.63
C ARG A 464 -16.91 19.36 27.44
N ASN A 465 -16.88 18.39 28.35
CA ASN A 465 -18.01 18.10 29.24
C ASN A 465 -18.35 19.31 30.12
N ALA A 466 -17.35 20.02 30.66
CA ALA A 466 -17.54 21.24 31.45
C ALA A 466 -18.08 22.42 30.61
N ALA A 467 -17.80 22.44 29.31
CA ALA A 467 -18.35 23.40 28.35
C ALA A 467 -19.78 23.02 27.87
N GLY A 468 -20.32 21.88 28.30
CA GLY A 468 -21.69 21.43 28.01
C GLY A 468 -21.81 20.43 26.85
N ASP A 469 -20.69 19.97 26.28
CA ASP A 469 -20.67 18.86 25.32
C ASP A 469 -20.44 17.55 26.07
N ASP A 470 -21.53 16.97 26.59
CA ASP A 470 -21.54 15.74 27.42
C ASP A 470 -21.40 14.44 26.59
N ARG A 471 -21.19 14.57 25.28
CA ARG A 471 -21.00 13.46 24.34
C ARG A 471 -19.53 13.29 23.92
N VAL A 472 -18.59 13.86 24.68
CA VAL A 472 -17.16 13.60 24.54
C VAL A 472 -16.67 12.78 25.73
N GLY A 473 -16.34 11.52 25.45
CA GLY A 473 -15.86 10.56 26.45
C GLY A 473 -14.42 10.14 26.18
N ALA A 474 -13.75 9.62 27.21
CA ALA A 474 -12.41 9.07 27.09
C ALA A 474 -12.39 7.58 27.49
N LEU A 475 -11.69 6.76 26.71
CA LEU A 475 -11.50 5.33 26.95
C LEU A 475 -10.00 5.04 27.05
N TYR A 476 -9.56 4.70 28.26
CA TYR A 476 -8.20 4.27 28.53
C TYR A 476 -8.02 2.78 28.22
N TYR A 477 -7.05 2.45 27.38
CA TYR A 477 -6.59 1.09 27.19
C TYR A 477 -5.43 0.79 28.15
N ASP A 478 -5.78 0.19 29.30
CA ASP A 478 -4.78 -0.35 30.21
C ASP A 478 -4.19 -1.63 29.62
N ASN A 479 -3.03 -1.51 28.97
CA ASN A 479 -2.39 -2.62 28.26
C ASN A 479 -2.18 -3.84 29.18
N SER A 480 -1.81 -3.61 30.44
CA SER A 480 -1.55 -4.69 31.40
C SER A 480 -2.84 -5.34 31.87
N ALA A 481 -3.91 -4.57 32.11
CA ALA A 481 -5.19 -5.11 32.56
C ALA A 481 -5.91 -5.86 31.44
N LEU A 482 -5.79 -5.39 30.20
CA LEU A 482 -6.30 -6.06 29.00
C LEU A 482 -5.46 -7.30 28.64
N GLY A 483 -4.19 -7.32 29.02
CA GLY A 483 -3.28 -8.42 28.72
C GLY A 483 -2.78 -8.37 27.26
N LEU A 484 -2.50 -7.16 26.75
CA LEU A 484 -1.97 -6.99 25.41
C LEU A 484 -0.56 -7.60 25.30
N ASP A 485 -0.29 -8.31 24.22
CA ASP A 485 0.99 -8.97 23.95
C ASP A 485 1.98 -8.10 23.17
N LEU A 486 1.48 -7.13 22.40
CA LEU A 486 2.21 -6.19 21.56
C LEU A 486 3.19 -6.88 20.59
N LEU A 487 2.82 -8.06 20.07
CA LEU A 487 3.69 -8.87 19.20
C LEU A 487 3.73 -8.41 17.73
N GLY A 488 2.91 -7.43 17.36
CA GLY A 488 2.92 -6.83 16.03
C GLY A 488 4.28 -6.19 15.70
N CYS A 489 4.46 -5.80 14.44
CA CYS A 489 5.72 -5.17 14.01
C CYS A 489 6.07 -3.97 14.91
N ASP A 490 7.34 -3.85 15.28
CA ASP A 490 7.84 -2.73 16.08
C ASP A 490 7.07 -2.51 17.40
N TRP A 491 6.64 -3.60 18.06
CA TRP A 491 5.86 -3.58 19.31
C TRP A 491 4.46 -2.96 19.19
N HIS A 492 3.85 -3.03 18.00
CA HIS A 492 2.45 -2.64 17.80
C HIS A 492 1.48 -3.74 18.27
N PRO A 493 0.19 -3.40 18.48
CA PRO A 493 -0.84 -4.38 18.80
C PRO A 493 -0.86 -5.53 17.78
N SER A 494 -0.87 -6.76 18.28
CA SER A 494 -1.12 -7.94 17.44
C SER A 494 -2.60 -8.06 17.05
N GLU A 495 -2.93 -9.00 16.16
CA GLU A 495 -4.31 -9.37 15.84
C GLU A 495 -5.11 -9.73 17.11
N ASN A 496 -4.49 -10.44 18.06
CA ASN A 496 -5.11 -10.74 19.36
C ASN A 496 -5.39 -9.47 20.17
N ASP A 497 -4.44 -8.54 20.21
CA ASP A 497 -4.61 -7.28 20.91
C ASP A 497 -5.73 -6.43 20.30
N HIS A 498 -5.84 -6.41 18.97
CA HIS A 498 -6.94 -5.72 18.30
C HIS A 498 -8.31 -6.29 18.67
N GLN A 499 -8.43 -7.60 18.89
CA GLN A 499 -9.67 -8.18 19.39
C GLN A 499 -9.97 -7.71 20.82
N LEU A 500 -8.98 -7.68 21.70
CA LEU A 500 -9.15 -7.20 23.08
C LEU A 500 -9.53 -5.72 23.14
N LEU A 501 -8.90 -4.90 22.30
CA LEU A 501 -9.23 -3.48 22.14
C LEU A 501 -10.64 -3.28 21.57
N ALA A 502 -11.06 -4.09 20.59
CA ALA A 502 -12.41 -4.05 20.02
C ALA A 502 -13.47 -4.41 21.06
N ASP A 503 -13.21 -5.42 21.89
CA ASP A 503 -14.10 -5.84 22.98
C ASP A 503 -14.22 -4.74 24.03
N ALA A 504 -13.10 -4.11 24.40
CA ALA A 504 -13.09 -2.98 25.33
C ALA A 504 -13.87 -1.78 24.79
N LEU A 505 -13.66 -1.42 23.53
CA LEU A 505 -14.40 -0.33 22.87
C LEU A 505 -15.90 -0.65 22.79
N THR A 506 -16.28 -1.84 22.34
CA THR A 506 -17.69 -2.25 22.24
C THR A 506 -18.35 -2.28 23.61
N GLY A 507 -17.62 -2.73 24.64
CA GLY A 507 -18.06 -2.67 26.03
C GLY A 507 -18.30 -1.23 26.49
N TYR A 508 -17.41 -0.30 26.16
CA TYR A 508 -17.59 1.12 26.44
C TYR A 508 -18.80 1.71 25.71
N LEU A 509 -18.93 1.45 24.41
CA LEU A 509 -20.05 1.96 23.59
C LEU A 509 -21.41 1.47 24.11
N ALA A 510 -21.47 0.26 24.69
CA ALA A 510 -22.68 -0.25 25.32
C ALA A 510 -23.07 0.49 26.63
N THR A 511 -22.18 1.29 27.22
CA THR A 511 -22.46 2.09 28.42
C THR A 511 -23.00 3.48 28.14
N ILE A 512 -22.83 3.98 26.90
CA ILE A 512 -23.29 5.31 26.49
C ILE A 512 -24.61 5.21 25.72
N SER A 513 -25.43 6.25 25.82
CA SER A 513 -26.77 6.28 25.20
C SER A 513 -26.71 6.64 23.72
N LEU A 514 -26.35 5.68 22.88
CA LEU A 514 -26.32 5.84 21.42
C LEU A 514 -27.71 5.73 20.81
N ASP A 515 -28.10 6.73 20.02
CA ASP A 515 -29.24 6.64 19.10
C ASP A 515 -28.71 6.21 17.72
N TRP A 516 -28.76 4.91 17.47
CA TRP A 516 -28.21 4.27 16.26
C TRP A 516 -29.01 4.56 15.00
#